data_AF-A0A258B2F3-F1
#
_entry.id   AF-A0A258B2F3-F1
#
_cell.length_a   1.000
_cell.length_b   1.000
_cell.length_c   1.000
_cell.angle_alpha   90.00
_cell.angle_beta   90.00
_cell.angle_gamma   90.00
#
_symmetry.space_group_name_H-M   'P 1'
#
loop_
_entity.id
_entity.type
_entity.pdbx_description
1 polymer ?
#
loop_
_entity_poly.entity_id
_entity_poly.type
_entity_poly.pdbx_seq_one_letter_code
_entity_poly.pdbx_strand_id
1 'polypeptide(L)'
;MWWSYQDVEEQKKRLQREIAKRKKRGEKFEALPAPAGQKKLSTTFWGQAWCRNLESYQVYESRLPRGRSYLRQGKVYNLEIEPGKLSAVVAGSELYETSIVIQPLPKRQWQQIVESSSGQVGSMLDLLAGKLGDGLMKVLTDPDDGLFPKPKEIRFNCSCPDHADMCKHVSAVLYGVGVLLDTKPELLFTLRNVDQSELLSNASSAAITDLSTSTGDLAGADLSAIFGIDLSAEVTPEPPAAKKAVKKAAKKKAAVKKVAKKKLKKG
;
A
#
# COMPACT_ATOMS: atom_id res chain seq x y z
N MET A 1 3.79 -43.12 -4.03
CA MET A 1 5.04 -42.65 -3.39
C MET A 1 4.75 -42.48 -1.91
N TRP A 2 5.21 -43.41 -1.07
CA TRP A 2 4.99 -43.37 0.38
C TRP A 2 6.00 -42.41 1.00
N TRP A 3 5.55 -41.26 1.48
CA TRP A 3 6.34 -40.39 2.35
C TRP A 3 6.23 -40.92 3.77
N SER A 4 7.36 -41.19 4.42
CA SER A 4 7.36 -41.61 5.82
C SER A 4 7.14 -40.39 6.72
N TYR A 5 6.60 -40.61 7.91
CA TYR A 5 6.48 -39.56 8.93
C TYR A 5 7.86 -38.95 9.28
N GLN A 6 8.91 -39.77 9.22
CA GLN A 6 10.29 -39.36 9.49
C GLN A 6 10.78 -38.31 8.46
N ASP A 7 10.39 -38.43 7.19
CA ASP A 7 10.74 -37.47 6.15
C ASP A 7 10.15 -36.08 6.42
N VAL A 8 8.93 -36.02 6.97
CA VAL A 8 8.24 -34.76 7.29
C VAL A 8 8.91 -34.07 8.48
N GLU A 9 9.33 -34.81 9.51
CA GLU A 9 10.07 -34.24 10.64
C GLU A 9 11.46 -33.76 10.24
N GLU A 10 12.15 -34.51 9.39
CA GLU A 10 13.47 -34.12 8.90
C GLU A 10 13.39 -32.85 8.04
N GLN A 11 12.39 -32.75 7.16
CA GLN A 11 12.11 -31.53 6.40
C GLN A 11 11.87 -30.32 7.30
N LYS A 12 11.06 -30.47 8.36
CA LYS A 12 10.83 -29.40 9.35
C LYS A 12 12.12 -28.97 10.03
N LYS A 13 12.94 -29.93 10.47
CA LYS A 13 14.25 -29.64 11.11
C LYS A 13 15.18 -28.93 10.13
N ARG A 14 15.23 -29.32 8.86
CA ARG A 14 16.02 -28.66 7.82
C ARG A 14 15.59 -27.21 7.63
N LEU A 15 14.28 -26.95 7.49
CA LEU A 15 13.73 -25.60 7.39
C LEU A 15 14.06 -24.75 8.62
N GLN A 16 13.87 -25.29 9.82
CA GLN A 16 14.20 -24.57 11.06
C GLN A 16 15.69 -24.20 11.14
N ARG A 17 16.57 -25.10 10.72
CA ARG A 17 18.02 -24.82 10.63
C ARG A 17 18.31 -23.73 9.61
N GLU A 18 17.65 -23.76 8.44
CA GLU A 18 17.82 -22.72 7.42
C GLU A 18 17.33 -21.36 7.92
N ILE A 19 16.14 -21.29 8.52
CA ILE A 19 15.58 -20.09 9.15
C ILE A 19 16.55 -19.56 10.22
N ALA A 20 17.05 -20.42 11.10
CA ALA A 20 18.01 -20.02 12.13
C ALA A 20 19.32 -19.48 11.54
N LYS A 21 19.80 -20.05 10.44
CA LYS A 21 20.97 -19.54 9.70
C LYS A 21 20.69 -18.14 9.12
N ARG A 22 19.54 -17.96 8.46
CA ARG A 22 19.14 -16.65 7.90
C ARG A 22 18.99 -15.58 8.99
N LYS A 23 18.35 -15.92 10.11
CA LYS A 23 18.26 -15.04 11.30
C LYS A 23 19.62 -14.63 11.84
N LYS A 24 20.58 -15.56 11.91
CA LYS A 24 21.97 -15.27 12.33
C LYS A 24 22.70 -14.31 11.37
N ARG A 25 22.30 -14.23 10.10
CA ARG A 25 22.82 -13.26 9.12
C ARG A 25 22.13 -11.90 9.19
N GLY A 26 21.17 -11.70 10.11
CA GLY A 26 20.45 -10.44 10.30
C GLY A 26 19.15 -10.34 9.51
N GLU A 27 18.74 -11.39 8.78
CA GLU A 27 17.43 -11.41 8.11
C GLU A 27 16.30 -11.54 9.15
N LYS A 28 15.27 -10.71 9.03
CA LYS A 28 14.03 -10.91 9.78
C LYS A 28 13.37 -12.21 9.30
N PHE A 29 12.62 -12.86 10.17
CA PHE A 29 11.84 -14.05 9.80
C PHE A 29 10.61 -14.15 10.70
N GLU A 30 9.64 -13.30 10.39
CA GLU A 30 8.40 -13.10 11.12
C GLU A 30 7.28 -13.83 10.39
N ALA A 31 6.61 -14.77 11.07
CA ALA A 31 5.51 -15.51 10.49
C ALA A 31 4.26 -14.62 10.44
N LEU A 32 3.55 -14.63 9.32
CA LEU A 32 2.27 -13.95 9.21
C LEU A 32 1.24 -14.66 10.11
N PRO A 33 0.58 -13.96 11.06
CA PRO A 33 -0.38 -14.56 11.97
C PRO A 33 -1.71 -14.83 11.26
N ALA A 34 -1.78 -15.93 10.49
CA ALA A 34 -3.00 -16.36 9.84
C ALA A 34 -3.95 -17.05 10.85
N PRO A 35 -5.28 -16.84 10.75
CA PRO A 35 -6.23 -17.45 11.66
C PRO A 35 -6.26 -18.97 11.50
N ALA A 36 -5.79 -19.67 12.53
CA ALA A 36 -5.81 -21.13 12.62
C ALA A 36 -7.20 -21.62 13.04
N GLY A 37 -7.68 -22.72 12.44
CA GLY A 37 -8.95 -23.36 12.80
C GLY A 37 -10.23 -22.63 12.37
N GLN A 38 -10.13 -21.42 11.80
CA GLN A 38 -11.32 -20.66 11.36
C GLN A 38 -11.71 -20.97 9.91
N LYS A 39 -13.03 -20.94 9.64
CA LYS A 39 -13.55 -21.12 8.28
C LYS A 39 -13.10 -19.99 7.36
N LYS A 40 -13.16 -18.73 7.79
CA LYS A 40 -12.71 -17.57 7.01
C LYS A 40 -11.22 -17.29 7.27
N LEU A 41 -10.52 -16.75 6.27
CA LEU A 41 -9.14 -16.27 6.42
C LEU A 41 -9.07 -14.83 6.93
N SER A 42 -10.10 -14.04 6.65
CA SER A 42 -10.18 -12.63 7.04
C SER A 42 -11.54 -12.34 7.66
N THR A 43 -11.57 -11.44 8.64
CA THR A 43 -12.78 -11.07 9.39
C THR A 43 -13.30 -9.68 9.06
N THR A 44 -12.45 -8.76 8.62
CA THR A 44 -12.85 -7.40 8.25
C THR A 44 -13.34 -7.31 6.81
N PHE A 45 -13.96 -6.18 6.46
CA PHE A 45 -14.42 -5.94 5.10
C PHE A 45 -13.28 -6.06 4.08
N TRP A 46 -12.18 -5.33 4.28
CA TRP A 46 -11.11 -5.24 3.27
C TRP A 46 -10.44 -6.59 3.02
N GLY A 47 -10.14 -7.33 4.08
CA GLY A 47 -9.59 -8.68 3.96
C GLY A 47 -10.55 -9.64 3.24
N GLN A 48 -11.84 -9.59 3.56
CA GLN A 48 -12.85 -10.42 2.89
C GLN A 48 -13.07 -10.02 1.43
N ALA A 49 -13.11 -8.73 1.13
CA ALA A 49 -13.28 -8.20 -0.21
C ALA A 49 -12.09 -8.57 -1.10
N TRP A 50 -10.86 -8.46 -0.58
CA TRP A 50 -9.66 -8.93 -1.27
C TRP A 50 -9.71 -10.43 -1.58
N CYS A 51 -10.05 -11.26 -0.57
CA CYS A 51 -10.15 -12.72 -0.77
C CYS A 51 -11.22 -13.07 -1.80
N ARG A 52 -12.39 -12.41 -1.76
CA ARG A 52 -13.47 -12.63 -2.74
C ARG A 52 -13.02 -12.24 -4.15
N ASN A 53 -12.33 -11.10 -4.30
CA ASN A 53 -11.78 -10.68 -5.58
C ASN A 53 -10.76 -11.71 -6.12
N LEU A 54 -9.84 -12.19 -5.28
CA LEU A 54 -8.89 -13.24 -5.65
C LEU A 54 -9.58 -14.54 -6.10
N GLU A 55 -10.64 -14.93 -5.39
CA GLU A 55 -11.45 -16.12 -5.69
C GLU A 55 -12.31 -15.96 -6.96
N SER A 56 -12.53 -14.73 -7.44
CA SER A 56 -13.24 -14.48 -8.70
C SER A 56 -12.41 -14.82 -9.95
N TYR A 57 -11.10 -14.95 -9.80
CA TYR A 57 -10.19 -15.24 -10.91
C TYR A 57 -10.26 -16.71 -11.31
N GLN A 58 -11.21 -17.06 -12.19
CA GLN A 58 -11.46 -18.44 -12.63
C GLN A 58 -10.21 -19.16 -13.15
N VAL A 59 -9.30 -18.46 -13.82
CA VAL A 59 -8.03 -19.01 -14.33
C VAL A 59 -7.14 -19.61 -13.22
N TYR A 60 -7.33 -19.18 -11.97
CA TYR A 60 -6.53 -19.55 -10.82
C TYR A 60 -7.24 -20.45 -9.81
N GLU A 61 -8.53 -20.75 -10.01
CA GLU A 61 -9.40 -21.45 -9.05
C GLU A 61 -8.77 -22.74 -8.50
N SER A 62 -8.22 -23.59 -9.37
CA SER A 62 -7.60 -24.87 -9.00
C SER A 62 -6.33 -24.73 -8.11
N ARG A 63 -5.71 -23.54 -8.08
CA ARG A 63 -4.46 -23.27 -7.36
C ARG A 63 -4.71 -22.68 -5.97
N LEU A 64 -5.83 -21.98 -5.79
CA LEU A 64 -6.16 -21.27 -4.57
C LEU A 64 -6.27 -22.16 -3.31
N PRO A 65 -6.90 -23.35 -3.33
CA PRO A 65 -7.05 -24.16 -2.13
C PRO A 65 -5.72 -24.55 -1.47
N ARG A 66 -4.69 -24.86 -2.28
CA ARG A 66 -3.37 -25.24 -1.77
C ARG A 66 -2.65 -24.06 -1.14
N GLY A 67 -2.74 -22.87 -1.75
CA GLY A 67 -2.17 -21.65 -1.17
C GLY A 67 -2.82 -21.29 0.17
N ARG A 68 -4.15 -21.38 0.24
CA ARG A 68 -4.91 -21.21 1.49
C ARG A 68 -4.47 -22.18 2.59
N SER A 69 -4.21 -23.44 2.26
CA SER A 69 -3.67 -24.40 3.23
C SER A 69 -2.27 -24.02 3.74
N TYR A 70 -1.39 -23.53 2.85
CA TYR A 70 -0.04 -23.10 3.24
C TYR A 70 -0.06 -21.90 4.18
N LEU A 71 -0.90 -20.91 3.87
CA LEU A 71 -1.11 -19.76 4.75
C LEU A 71 -1.58 -20.19 6.14
N ARG A 72 -2.61 -21.05 6.22
CA ARG A 72 -3.13 -21.57 7.51
C ARG A 72 -2.11 -22.37 8.31
N GLN A 73 -1.15 -22.99 7.64
CA GLN A 73 -0.06 -23.72 8.29
C GLN A 73 1.05 -22.79 8.82
N GLY A 74 0.89 -21.46 8.70
CA GLY A 74 1.89 -20.49 9.16
C GLY A 74 3.18 -20.51 8.35
N LYS A 75 3.09 -20.86 7.06
CA LYS A 75 4.26 -21.02 6.17
C LYS A 75 4.68 -19.76 5.43
N VAL A 76 3.95 -18.65 5.61
CA VAL A 76 4.26 -17.37 4.96
C VAL A 76 4.97 -16.49 5.97
N TYR A 77 6.15 -16.01 5.60
CA TYR A 77 7.02 -15.19 6.43
C TYR A 77 7.40 -13.90 5.73
N ASN A 78 7.68 -12.86 6.51
CA ASN A 78 8.14 -11.55 6.03
C ASN A 78 7.26 -10.99 4.90
N LEU A 79 5.94 -11.12 5.03
CA LEU A 79 5.05 -10.54 4.03
C LEU A 79 5.11 -9.02 4.14
N GLU A 80 5.69 -8.39 3.12
CA GLU A 80 5.84 -6.95 3.02
C GLU A 80 5.08 -6.43 1.79
N ILE A 81 4.44 -5.27 1.96
CA ILE A 81 3.68 -4.57 0.94
C ILE A 81 4.36 -3.23 0.69
N GLU A 82 4.84 -3.04 -0.53
CA GLU A 82 5.41 -1.81 -1.06
C GLU A 82 4.52 -1.29 -2.20
N PRO A 83 4.68 -0.03 -2.63
CA PRO A 83 3.96 0.46 -3.81
C PRO A 83 4.15 -0.44 -5.04
N GLY A 84 3.05 -1.02 -5.52
CA GLY A 84 3.03 -1.93 -6.67
C GLY A 84 3.74 -3.27 -6.48
N LYS A 85 4.15 -3.65 -5.26
CA LYS A 85 4.95 -4.85 -5.05
C LYS A 85 4.66 -5.53 -3.72
N LEU A 86 4.60 -6.86 -3.78
CA LEU A 86 4.55 -7.75 -2.62
C LEU A 86 5.83 -8.58 -2.60
N SER A 87 6.36 -8.82 -1.41
CA SER A 87 7.45 -9.78 -1.21
C SER A 87 7.21 -10.61 0.04
N ALA A 88 7.63 -11.88 -0.01
CA ALA A 88 7.51 -12.80 1.11
C ALA A 88 8.43 -14.02 0.92
N VAL A 89 8.74 -14.68 2.03
CA VAL A 89 9.35 -16.01 2.03
C VAL A 89 8.28 -17.04 2.37
N VAL A 90 8.17 -18.11 1.57
CA VAL A 90 7.21 -19.19 1.81
C VAL A 90 7.93 -20.50 2.06
N ALA A 91 7.65 -21.16 3.19
CA ALA A 91 8.21 -22.47 3.51
C ALA A 91 7.47 -23.59 2.77
N GLY A 92 8.21 -24.36 1.97
CA GLY A 92 7.77 -25.58 1.30
C GLY A 92 8.69 -26.75 1.64
N SER A 93 9.24 -27.40 0.62
CA SER A 93 10.38 -28.33 0.77
C SER A 93 11.67 -27.62 1.19
N GLU A 94 11.79 -26.35 0.83
CA GLU A 94 12.82 -25.40 1.25
C GLU A 94 12.17 -24.00 1.38
N LEU A 95 12.97 -22.97 1.62
CA LEU A 95 12.48 -21.59 1.68
C LEU A 95 12.45 -20.97 0.27
N TYR A 96 11.26 -20.57 -0.17
CA TYR A 96 11.06 -19.95 -1.48
C TYR A 96 10.82 -18.44 -1.35
N GLU A 97 11.68 -17.66 -1.98
CA GLU A 97 11.45 -16.25 -2.24
C GLU A 97 10.31 -16.08 -3.23
N THR A 98 9.34 -15.24 -2.88
CA THR A 98 8.18 -14.92 -3.70
C THR A 98 8.04 -13.41 -3.82
N SER A 99 7.90 -12.92 -5.06
CA SER A 99 7.61 -11.52 -5.34
C SER A 99 6.45 -11.42 -6.32
N ILE A 100 5.54 -10.50 -6.05
CA ILE A 100 4.38 -10.26 -6.90
C ILE A 100 4.37 -8.77 -7.24
N VAL A 101 4.35 -8.44 -8.52
CA VAL A 101 4.21 -7.06 -8.98
C VAL A 101 2.76 -6.84 -9.35
N ILE A 102 2.18 -5.77 -8.83
CA ILE A 102 0.83 -5.32 -9.12
C ILE A 102 0.94 -3.96 -9.81
N GLN A 103 0.34 -3.81 -10.98
CA GLN A 103 0.36 -2.54 -11.68
C GLN A 103 -0.29 -1.43 -10.81
N PRO A 104 0.27 -0.22 -10.78
CA PRO A 104 -0.38 0.93 -10.16
C PRO A 104 -1.78 1.18 -10.75
N LEU A 105 -2.69 1.74 -9.95
CA LEU A 105 -3.99 2.15 -10.46
C LEU A 105 -3.81 3.32 -11.44
N PRO A 106 -4.39 3.26 -12.66
CA PRO A 106 -4.33 4.39 -13.60
C PRO A 106 -4.91 5.66 -12.97
N LYS A 107 -4.19 6.79 -13.10
CA LYS A 107 -4.60 8.07 -12.51
C LYS A 107 -6.03 8.47 -12.87
N ARG A 108 -6.44 8.27 -14.12
CA ARG A 108 -7.80 8.59 -14.59
C ARG A 108 -8.87 7.79 -13.83
N GLN A 109 -8.62 6.49 -13.64
CA GLN A 109 -9.52 5.60 -12.91
C GLN A 109 -9.58 5.99 -11.43
N TRP A 110 -8.43 6.31 -10.83
CA TRP A 110 -8.38 6.81 -9.46
C TRP A 110 -9.22 8.08 -9.28
N GLN A 111 -9.08 9.07 -10.17
CA GLN A 111 -9.86 10.30 -10.10
C GLN A 111 -11.37 10.05 -10.26
N GLN A 112 -11.78 9.06 -11.07
CA GLN A 112 -13.19 8.66 -11.16
C GLN A 112 -13.72 8.05 -9.87
N ILE A 113 -12.92 7.22 -9.18
CA ILE A 113 -13.26 6.69 -7.86
C ILE A 113 -13.41 7.84 -6.87
N VAL A 114 -12.46 8.78 -6.83
CA VAL A 114 -12.49 9.93 -5.92
C VAL A 114 -13.74 10.79 -6.14
N GLU A 115 -14.05 11.11 -7.40
CA GLU A 115 -15.25 11.87 -7.74
C GLU A 115 -16.54 11.14 -7.32
N SER A 116 -16.61 9.84 -7.60
CA SER A 116 -17.77 9.00 -7.24
C SER A 116 -17.93 8.80 -5.73
N SER A 117 -16.86 9.05 -4.96
CA SER A 117 -16.82 8.93 -3.49
C SER A 117 -17.07 10.26 -2.79
N SER A 118 -17.24 11.34 -3.54
CA SER A 118 -17.39 12.69 -3.02
C SER A 118 -18.63 12.81 -2.11
N GLY A 119 -18.45 13.39 -0.93
CA GLY A 119 -19.50 13.53 0.09
C GLY A 119 -19.89 12.23 0.81
N GLN A 120 -19.34 11.08 0.43
CA GLN A 120 -19.65 9.77 1.03
C GLN A 120 -18.63 9.33 2.09
N VAL A 121 -17.43 9.92 2.09
CA VAL A 121 -16.36 9.61 3.06
C VAL A 121 -16.33 10.68 4.16
N GLY A 122 -16.97 10.41 5.28
CA GLY A 122 -16.98 11.32 6.44
C GLY A 122 -15.71 11.24 7.31
N SER A 123 -14.98 10.12 7.25
CA SER A 123 -13.84 9.87 8.14
C SER A 123 -12.86 8.86 7.54
N MET A 124 -11.56 9.15 7.70
CA MET A 124 -10.47 8.24 7.30
C MET A 124 -10.53 6.94 8.10
N LEU A 125 -10.90 7.02 9.38
CA LEU A 125 -11.02 5.85 10.24
C LEU A 125 -12.16 4.93 9.78
N ASP A 126 -13.28 5.49 9.33
CA ASP A 126 -14.41 4.70 8.82
C ASP A 126 -14.08 4.07 7.47
N LEU A 127 -13.35 4.78 6.60
CA LEU A 127 -12.81 4.23 5.35
C LEU A 127 -11.90 3.02 5.61
N LEU A 128 -10.91 3.17 6.50
CA LEU A 128 -10.00 2.07 6.85
C LEU A 128 -10.70 0.92 7.57
N ALA A 129 -11.64 1.23 8.47
CA ALA A 129 -12.44 0.20 9.14
C ALA A 129 -13.41 -0.51 8.18
N GLY A 130 -13.59 0.00 6.96
CA GLY A 130 -14.57 -0.50 5.99
C GLY A 130 -16.02 -0.29 6.46
N LYS A 131 -16.25 0.76 7.25
CA LYS A 131 -17.56 1.17 7.79
C LYS A 131 -18.14 2.33 6.97
N LEU A 132 -18.22 2.13 5.66
CA LEU A 132 -18.78 3.11 4.73
C LEU A 132 -20.13 2.63 4.20
N GLY A 133 -20.92 3.54 3.64
CA GLY A 133 -22.18 3.18 2.99
C GLY A 133 -21.97 2.17 1.86
N ASP A 134 -22.93 1.26 1.68
CA ASP A 134 -22.85 0.17 0.70
C ASP A 134 -22.55 0.63 -0.73
N GLY A 135 -23.00 1.84 -1.10
CA GLY A 135 -22.72 2.44 -2.41
C GLY A 135 -21.23 2.68 -2.64
N LEU A 136 -20.57 3.35 -1.69
CA LEU A 136 -19.14 3.63 -1.76
C LEU A 136 -18.31 2.35 -1.78
N MET A 137 -18.69 1.37 -0.96
CA MET A 137 -17.97 0.11 -0.90
C MET A 137 -18.06 -0.68 -2.20
N LYS A 138 -19.20 -0.59 -2.91
CA LYS A 138 -19.32 -1.16 -4.26
C LYS A 138 -18.39 -0.45 -5.25
N VAL A 139 -18.30 0.87 -5.21
CA VAL A 139 -17.39 1.63 -6.10
C VAL A 139 -15.93 1.24 -5.86
N LEU A 140 -15.50 1.23 -4.59
CA LEU A 140 -14.10 0.91 -4.24
C LEU A 140 -13.73 -0.55 -4.55
N THR A 141 -14.70 -1.46 -4.52
CA THR A 141 -14.48 -2.90 -4.75
C THR A 141 -15.01 -3.40 -6.08
N ASP A 142 -15.35 -2.49 -6.99
CA ASP A 142 -15.83 -2.83 -8.32
C ASP A 142 -14.78 -3.69 -9.06
N PRO A 143 -15.16 -4.83 -9.66
CA PRO A 143 -14.21 -5.72 -10.33
C PRO A 143 -13.51 -5.09 -11.52
N ASP A 144 -14.15 -4.08 -12.13
CA ASP A 144 -13.66 -3.47 -13.35
C ASP A 144 -12.96 -2.13 -13.11
N ASP A 145 -13.58 -1.27 -12.32
CA ASP A 145 -13.14 0.11 -12.15
C ASP A 145 -12.67 0.42 -10.72
N GLY A 146 -12.71 -0.56 -9.80
CA GLY A 146 -12.33 -0.39 -8.40
C GLY A 146 -10.83 -0.49 -8.10
N LEU A 147 -10.52 -0.63 -6.81
CA LEU A 147 -9.16 -0.69 -6.29
C LEU A 147 -8.47 -2.03 -6.52
N PHE A 148 -9.22 -3.12 -6.62
CA PHE A 148 -8.60 -4.44 -6.70
C PHE A 148 -7.98 -4.70 -8.08
N PRO A 149 -6.80 -5.31 -8.14
CA PRO A 149 -6.13 -5.55 -9.41
C PRO A 149 -6.91 -6.56 -10.27
N LYS A 150 -6.76 -6.51 -11.59
CA LYS A 150 -7.24 -7.58 -12.48
C LYS A 150 -6.13 -8.63 -12.67
N PRO A 151 -6.42 -9.89 -13.03
CA PRO A 151 -5.39 -10.91 -13.26
C PRO A 151 -4.26 -10.45 -14.21
N LYS A 152 -4.64 -9.74 -15.28
CA LYS A 152 -3.69 -9.17 -16.26
C LYS A 152 -2.77 -8.08 -15.71
N GLU A 153 -3.09 -7.50 -14.55
CA GLU A 153 -2.30 -6.47 -13.86
C GLU A 153 -1.31 -7.07 -12.86
N ILE A 154 -1.34 -8.38 -12.65
CA ILE A 154 -0.51 -9.07 -11.68
C ILE A 154 0.58 -9.86 -12.41
N ARG A 155 1.81 -9.78 -11.91
CA ARG A 155 2.95 -10.57 -12.38
C ARG A 155 3.53 -11.33 -11.21
N PHE A 156 3.70 -12.63 -11.39
CA PHE A 156 4.13 -13.54 -10.35
C PHE A 156 5.58 -13.95 -10.57
N ASN A 157 6.36 -13.96 -9.50
CA ASN A 157 7.69 -14.52 -9.47
C ASN A 157 7.88 -15.35 -8.20
N CYS A 158 8.30 -16.60 -8.35
CA CYS A 158 8.60 -17.47 -7.22
C CYS A 158 9.82 -18.33 -7.57
N SER A 159 10.75 -18.44 -6.63
CA SER A 159 11.96 -19.27 -6.77
C SER A 159 11.70 -20.78 -6.74
N CYS A 160 10.44 -21.22 -6.63
CA CYS A 160 10.11 -22.63 -6.60
C CYS A 160 10.19 -23.29 -7.99
N PRO A 161 10.45 -24.60 -8.07
CA PRO A 161 10.58 -25.31 -9.35
C PRO A 161 9.25 -25.54 -10.08
N ASP A 162 8.15 -24.92 -9.63
CA ASP A 162 6.84 -25.01 -10.29
C ASP A 162 6.81 -24.04 -11.47
N HIS A 163 6.65 -24.55 -12.68
CA HIS A 163 6.59 -23.76 -13.93
C HIS A 163 5.18 -23.24 -14.24
N ALA A 164 4.21 -23.40 -13.33
CA ALA A 164 2.89 -22.79 -13.49
C ALA A 164 2.97 -21.26 -13.35
N ASP A 165 2.13 -20.54 -14.11
CA ASP A 165 2.00 -19.08 -14.00
C ASP A 165 1.74 -18.62 -12.56
N MET A 166 0.91 -19.36 -11.82
CA MET A 166 0.67 -19.14 -10.39
C MET A 166 0.84 -20.43 -9.59
N CYS A 167 1.91 -20.50 -8.81
CA CYS A 167 2.17 -21.61 -7.91
C CYS A 167 1.40 -21.45 -6.57
N LYS A 168 1.39 -22.51 -5.75
CA LYS A 168 0.77 -22.50 -4.41
C LYS A 168 1.39 -21.46 -3.47
N HIS A 169 2.67 -21.12 -3.62
CA HIS A 169 3.36 -20.15 -2.77
C HIS A 169 2.86 -18.73 -3.06
N VAL A 170 2.76 -18.37 -4.33
CA VAL A 170 2.16 -17.10 -4.79
C VAL A 170 0.73 -16.96 -4.28
N SER A 171 -0.08 -18.02 -4.41
CA SER A 171 -1.44 -18.01 -3.87
C SER A 171 -1.47 -17.83 -2.33
N ALA A 172 -0.55 -18.45 -1.59
CA ALA A 172 -0.45 -18.27 -0.15
C ALA A 172 -0.12 -16.81 0.22
N VAL A 173 0.76 -16.16 -0.55
CA VAL A 173 1.09 -14.73 -0.40
C VAL A 173 -0.12 -13.85 -0.69
N LEU A 174 -0.84 -14.08 -1.78
CA LEU A 174 -2.04 -13.31 -2.13
C LEU A 174 -3.13 -13.45 -1.06
N TYR A 175 -3.37 -14.63 -0.51
CA TYR A 175 -4.27 -14.78 0.63
C TYR A 175 -3.73 -14.10 1.90
N GLY A 176 -2.41 -14.09 2.08
CA GLY A 176 -1.75 -13.41 3.18
C GLY A 176 -1.99 -11.89 3.18
N VAL A 177 -2.10 -11.28 2.00
CA VAL A 177 -2.52 -9.87 1.88
C VAL A 177 -3.87 -9.64 2.52
N GLY A 178 -4.86 -10.53 2.26
CA GLY A 178 -6.17 -10.44 2.90
C GLY A 178 -6.11 -10.51 4.43
N VAL A 179 -5.17 -11.26 5.00
CA VAL A 179 -4.95 -11.30 6.46
C VAL A 179 -4.31 -10.00 6.96
N LEU A 180 -3.35 -9.44 6.23
CA LEU A 180 -2.74 -8.16 6.60
C LEU A 180 -3.75 -7.01 6.58
N LEU A 181 -4.62 -6.97 5.56
CA LEU A 181 -5.64 -5.92 5.41
C LEU A 181 -6.65 -5.87 6.56
N ASP A 182 -6.82 -6.95 7.33
CA ASP A 182 -7.64 -6.92 8.56
C ASP A 182 -7.06 -6.01 9.64
N THR A 183 -5.75 -5.77 9.62
CA THR A 183 -5.06 -4.96 10.63
C THR A 183 -4.46 -3.67 10.06
N LYS A 184 -4.16 -3.66 8.76
CA LYS A 184 -3.48 -2.58 8.03
C LYS A 184 -4.15 -2.33 6.67
N PRO A 185 -5.41 -1.90 6.64
CA PRO A 185 -6.18 -1.66 5.41
C PRO A 185 -5.55 -0.61 4.48
N GLU A 186 -4.81 0.36 5.02
CA GLU A 186 -4.09 1.40 4.28
C GLU A 186 -3.05 0.82 3.29
N LEU A 187 -2.60 -0.41 3.51
CA LEU A 187 -1.68 -1.08 2.61
C LEU A 187 -2.31 -1.40 1.25
N LEU A 188 -3.64 -1.46 1.13
CA LEU A 188 -4.30 -1.62 -0.17
C LEU A 188 -4.05 -0.41 -1.07
N PHE A 189 -4.19 0.80 -0.53
CA PHE A 189 -3.96 2.05 -1.25
C PHE A 189 -2.48 2.22 -1.58
N THR A 190 -1.60 1.89 -0.62
CA THR A 190 -0.15 1.82 -0.84
C THR A 190 0.18 0.89 -2.00
N LEU A 191 -0.36 -0.33 -1.99
CA LEU A 191 -0.13 -1.33 -3.03
C LEU A 191 -0.59 -0.86 -4.41
N ARG A 192 -1.73 -0.14 -4.48
CA ARG A 192 -2.25 0.45 -5.72
C ARG A 192 -1.62 1.79 -6.07
N ASN A 193 -0.68 2.26 -5.25
CA ASN A 193 0.08 3.50 -5.43
C ASN A 193 -0.82 4.74 -5.57
N VAL A 194 -1.81 4.83 -4.68
CA VAL A 194 -2.77 5.95 -4.59
C VAL A 194 -2.82 6.48 -3.16
N ASP A 195 -3.14 7.76 -3.01
CA ASP A 195 -3.31 8.39 -1.69
C ASP A 195 -4.78 8.41 -1.29
N GLN A 196 -5.12 7.59 -0.30
CA GLN A 196 -6.45 7.53 0.30
C GLN A 196 -6.96 8.86 0.88
N SER A 197 -6.07 9.82 1.19
CA SER A 197 -6.47 11.14 1.69
C SER A 197 -7.28 11.94 0.65
N GLU A 198 -7.06 11.68 -0.64
CA GLU A 198 -7.78 12.34 -1.75
C GLU A 198 -9.29 12.03 -1.71
N LEU A 199 -9.69 10.88 -1.15
CA LEU A 199 -11.09 10.51 -0.97
C LEU A 199 -11.81 11.42 0.04
N LEU A 200 -11.08 12.06 0.96
CA LEU A 200 -11.65 13.00 1.94
C LEU A 200 -11.67 14.44 1.41
N SER A 201 -10.63 14.87 0.71
CA SER A 201 -10.49 16.26 0.25
C SER A 201 -11.60 16.70 -0.73
N ASN A 202 -12.11 15.79 -1.55
CA ASN A 202 -13.23 16.08 -2.44
C ASN A 202 -14.58 16.14 -1.72
N ALA A 203 -14.75 15.43 -0.60
CA ALA A 203 -15.97 15.54 0.21
C ALA A 203 -16.14 16.95 0.81
N SER A 204 -15.04 17.56 1.28
CA SER A 204 -15.07 18.93 1.81
C SER A 204 -15.36 19.96 0.70
N SER A 205 -14.74 19.80 -0.48
CA SER A 205 -14.94 20.72 -1.60
C SER A 205 -16.33 20.61 -2.21
N ALA A 206 -16.90 19.40 -2.32
CA ALA A 206 -18.27 19.21 -2.77
C ALA A 206 -19.30 19.76 -1.77
N ALA A 207 -19.08 19.60 -0.47
CA ALA A 207 -19.93 20.21 0.55
C ALA A 207 -19.92 21.76 0.46
N ILE A 208 -18.76 22.37 0.22
CA ILE A 208 -18.62 23.83 0.03
C ILE A 208 -19.29 24.29 -1.27
N THR A 209 -19.19 23.49 -2.33
CA THR A 209 -19.80 23.81 -3.64
C THR A 209 -21.32 23.68 -3.60
N ASP A 210 -21.84 22.63 -2.96
CA ASP A 210 -23.28 22.44 -2.77
C ASP A 210 -23.89 23.54 -1.87
N LEU A 211 -23.16 23.94 -0.81
CA LEU A 211 -23.56 25.08 0.02
C LEU A 211 -23.53 26.39 -0.78
N SER A 212 -22.53 26.61 -1.64
CA SER A 212 -22.46 27.80 -2.50
C SER A 212 -23.53 27.83 -3.60
N THR A 213 -23.98 26.66 -4.05
CA THR A 213 -25.02 26.54 -5.11
C THR A 213 -26.42 26.68 -4.52
N SER A 214 -26.64 26.21 -3.28
CA SER A 214 -27.89 26.37 -2.54
C SER A 214 -28.04 27.75 -1.88
N THR A 215 -26.94 28.48 -1.66
CA THR A 215 -26.94 29.86 -1.11
C THR A 215 -26.91 30.96 -2.18
N GLY A 216 -27.40 30.67 -3.39
CA GLY A 216 -27.61 31.66 -4.45
C GLY A 216 -28.52 32.85 -4.09
N ASP A 217 -29.04 32.91 -2.85
CA ASP A 217 -29.89 33.98 -2.32
C ASP A 217 -29.35 34.63 -1.02
N LEU A 218 -28.11 34.34 -0.61
CA LEU A 218 -27.47 34.99 0.56
C LEU A 218 -26.20 35.76 0.19
N ALA A 219 -26.18 36.38 -0.99
CA ALA A 219 -25.20 37.40 -1.34
C ALA A 219 -25.46 38.69 -0.52
N GLY A 220 -25.19 38.63 0.79
CA GLY A 220 -25.35 39.77 1.71
C GLY A 220 -25.41 39.44 3.19
N ALA A 221 -25.55 38.16 3.59
CA ALA A 221 -25.53 37.79 5.00
C ALA A 221 -24.12 37.39 5.43
N ASP A 222 -23.58 38.11 6.41
CA ASP A 222 -22.32 37.79 7.08
C ASP A 222 -22.40 36.38 7.69
N LEU A 223 -21.79 35.41 7.01
CA LEU A 223 -21.77 34.00 7.38
C LEU A 223 -21.08 33.76 8.74
N SER A 224 -20.33 34.74 9.24
CA SER A 224 -19.71 34.75 10.57
C SER A 224 -20.75 34.73 11.68
N ALA A 225 -21.91 35.37 11.47
CA ALA A 225 -22.97 35.50 12.48
C ALA A 225 -23.81 34.21 12.64
N ILE A 226 -23.82 33.32 11.64
CA ILE A 226 -24.67 32.11 11.65
C ILE A 226 -23.92 30.89 12.21
N PHE A 227 -22.62 30.77 11.94
CA PHE A 227 -21.85 29.59 12.33
C PHE A 227 -20.85 29.81 13.48
N GLY A 228 -20.64 31.05 13.94
CA GLY A 228 -19.78 31.33 15.10
C GLY A 228 -18.32 30.86 14.92
N ILE A 229 -17.91 30.59 13.68
CA ILE A 229 -16.54 30.26 13.32
C ILE A 229 -15.93 31.55 12.78
N ASP A 230 -15.17 32.24 13.63
CA ASP A 230 -14.33 33.35 13.21
C ASP A 230 -13.17 32.79 12.37
N LEU A 231 -13.32 32.85 11.04
CA LEU A 231 -12.25 32.57 10.10
C LEU A 231 -11.58 33.89 9.65
N SER A 232 -11.42 34.87 10.53
CA SER A 232 -10.62 36.07 10.27
C SER A 232 -9.26 36.04 10.97
N ALA A 233 -8.48 34.98 10.73
CA ALA A 233 -7.03 35.07 10.84
C ALA A 233 -6.46 35.60 9.51
N GLU A 234 -6.82 36.82 9.13
CA GLU A 234 -6.01 37.60 8.20
C GLU A 234 -4.72 37.98 8.94
N VAL A 235 -3.69 37.12 8.82
CA VAL A 235 -2.31 37.57 9.00
C VAL A 235 -1.99 38.46 7.81
N THR A 236 -2.30 39.74 7.94
CA THR A 236 -1.77 40.77 7.05
C THR A 236 -0.27 40.89 7.33
N PRO A 237 0.62 40.69 6.34
CA PRO A 237 2.03 40.99 6.51
C PRO A 237 2.21 42.51 6.57
N GLU A 238 2.62 42.99 7.73
CA GLU A 238 2.98 44.38 7.98
C GLU A 238 4.10 44.82 7.01
N PRO A 239 3.97 45.94 6.28
CA PRO A 239 4.97 46.37 5.32
C PRO A 239 6.27 46.82 6.03
N PRO A 240 7.46 46.39 5.58
CA PRO A 240 8.70 46.72 6.26
C PRO A 240 9.04 48.20 6.08
N ALA A 241 9.11 48.91 7.21
CA ALA A 241 9.59 50.28 7.29
C ALA A 241 11.06 50.38 6.84
N ALA A 242 11.29 51.14 5.78
CA ALA A 242 12.62 51.44 5.27
C ALA A 242 13.37 52.39 6.21
N LYS A 243 14.52 51.96 6.79
CA LYS A 243 15.61 52.88 7.15
C LYS A 243 17.02 52.29 6.96
N LYS A 244 17.73 53.02 6.08
CA LYS A 244 19.15 53.40 6.09
C LYS A 244 20.21 52.38 5.68
N ALA A 245 20.72 52.67 4.47
CA ALA A 245 21.95 52.17 3.89
C ALA A 245 23.16 52.32 4.81
N VAL A 246 23.82 51.20 5.08
CA VAL A 246 25.22 51.16 5.54
C VAL A 246 26.07 50.63 4.41
N LYS A 247 27.01 51.47 3.97
CA LYS A 247 27.96 51.26 2.88
C LYS A 247 28.78 49.98 3.11
N LYS A 248 28.80 49.06 2.15
CA LYS A 248 29.88 48.07 2.02
C LYS A 248 30.75 48.43 0.81
N ALA A 249 32.00 48.74 1.13
CA ALA A 249 33.07 49.02 0.21
C ALA A 249 33.38 47.80 -0.66
N ALA A 250 33.40 48.01 -1.98
CA ALA A 250 33.98 47.08 -2.94
C ALA A 250 35.50 47.28 -3.00
N LYS A 251 36.27 46.22 -2.76
CA LYS A 251 37.68 46.12 -3.21
C LYS A 251 37.94 44.81 -3.95
N LYS A 252 37.98 44.98 -5.28
CA LYS A 252 38.78 44.39 -6.35
C LYS A 252 39.67 43.15 -6.09
N LYS A 253 39.49 42.18 -7.02
CA LYS A 253 40.46 41.51 -7.94
C LYS A 253 41.77 40.91 -7.39
N ALA A 254 42.00 39.63 -7.70
CA ALA A 254 43.11 39.05 -8.50
C ALA A 254 42.96 37.50 -8.46
N ALA A 255 42.78 36.74 -9.54
CA ALA A 255 43.61 36.49 -10.72
C ALA A 255 44.84 35.57 -10.46
N VAL A 256 44.81 34.37 -11.08
CA VAL A 256 45.95 33.67 -11.74
C VAL A 256 46.83 32.81 -10.77
N LYS A 257 47.33 31.58 -11.00
CA LYS A 257 47.77 30.81 -12.20
C LYS A 257 47.93 29.29 -11.89
N LYS A 258 47.95 28.50 -12.98
CA LYS A 258 48.44 27.12 -13.18
C LYS A 258 49.80 26.79 -12.54
N VAL A 259 50.09 25.49 -12.28
CA VAL A 259 51.26 24.64 -12.70
C VAL A 259 51.00 23.22 -12.11
N ALA A 260 50.67 22.17 -12.88
CA ALA A 260 51.48 21.23 -13.67
C ALA A 260 52.43 20.24 -12.90
N LYS A 261 52.19 18.93 -13.14
CA LYS A 261 53.11 17.75 -13.14
C LYS A 261 53.91 17.37 -11.88
N LYS A 262 53.82 16.09 -11.47
CA LYS A 262 54.90 15.10 -11.69
C LYS A 262 54.46 13.63 -11.48
N LYS A 263 55.03 12.77 -12.33
CA LYS A 263 55.07 11.30 -12.27
C LYS A 263 55.97 10.79 -11.11
N LEU A 264 55.72 9.57 -10.64
CA LEU A 264 56.66 8.49 -10.23
C LEU A 264 55.72 7.29 -9.91
N LYS A 265 55.67 6.11 -10.55
CA LYS A 265 56.62 5.08 -11.01
C LYS A 265 57.49 4.46 -9.91
N LYS A 266 57.26 3.15 -9.73
CA LYS A 266 58.07 2.05 -9.17
C LYS A 266 57.86 1.67 -7.70
N GLY A 267 57.68 0.35 -7.55
CA GLY A 267 57.43 -0.47 -6.38
C GLY A 267 56.80 -1.74 -6.91
#